data_AF-A0A842J3H2-F1
#
_entry.id   AF-A0A842J3H2-F1
#
_cell.length_a   1.000
_cell.length_b   1.000
_cell.length_c   1.000
_cell.angle_alpha   90.00
_cell.angle_beta   90.00
_cell.angle_gamma   90.00
#
_symmetry.space_group_name_H-M   'P 1'
#
loop_
_entity.id
_entity.type
_entity.pdbx_description
1 polymer ?
#
loop_
_entity_poly.entity_id
_entity_poly.type
_entity_poly.pdbx_seq_one_letter_code
_entity_poly.pdbx_strand_id
1 'polypeptide(L)'
;MKKKNFIMSFSGGKDSTLALHRMIKAGHNPMALIITIDKDRENSWFHSISKNHIKEVAKSLDIPLMLIECEGSNYENSFVEALEVFKNNGADCCVFGDIDIDAHRKWCQDRCDSAKLDAVFPLWQEGREDLVHEFIDTGFKAVIKVVNLNHLSQEFLGKTLDRDIVKDIKATGSDPCGENGEYHTFVYDGPLFNVPIQFEVIETAQHNDYGFLNIK
;
A
#
# COMPACT_ATOMS: atom_id res chain seq x y z
N MET A 1 -15.60 19.77 7.89
CA MET A 1 -14.36 20.10 7.15
C MET A 1 -14.69 20.30 5.68
N LYS A 2 -13.94 21.13 4.94
CA LYS A 2 -14.11 21.25 3.49
C LYS A 2 -13.66 19.94 2.83
N LYS A 3 -14.47 19.39 1.93
CA LYS A 3 -14.13 18.22 1.12
C LYS A 3 -12.85 18.54 0.31
N LYS A 4 -11.86 17.65 0.40
CA LYS A 4 -10.58 17.75 -0.35
C LYS A 4 -10.57 16.70 -1.45
N ASN A 5 -10.04 17.06 -2.61
CA ASN A 5 -9.64 16.14 -3.66
C ASN A 5 -8.24 15.63 -3.39
N PHE A 6 -8.04 14.32 -3.38
CA PHE A 6 -6.75 13.74 -3.04
C PHE A 6 -6.31 12.67 -4.02
N ILE A 7 -4.99 12.51 -4.13
CA ILE A 7 -4.33 11.40 -4.80
C ILE A 7 -3.88 10.43 -3.72
N MET A 8 -4.04 9.13 -3.92
CA MET A 8 -3.53 8.11 -3.00
C MET A 8 -2.25 7.50 -3.56
N SER A 9 -1.13 7.70 -2.85
CA SER A 9 0.09 6.91 -3.07
C SER A 9 -0.17 5.48 -2.61
N PHE A 10 -0.46 4.58 -3.54
CA PHE A 10 -1.08 3.30 -3.23
C PHE A 10 -0.12 2.14 -3.50
N SER A 11 -0.09 1.16 -2.59
CA SER A 11 0.76 -0.02 -2.75
C SER A 11 -0.01 -1.33 -2.93
N GLY A 12 -1.32 -1.32 -2.68
CA GLY A 12 -2.13 -2.54 -2.56
C GLY A 12 -1.95 -3.27 -1.23
N GLY A 13 -1.13 -2.73 -0.32
CA GLY A 13 -0.96 -3.24 1.04
C GLY A 13 -1.96 -2.67 2.04
N LYS A 14 -1.93 -3.22 3.26
CA LYS A 14 -2.87 -2.91 4.34
C LYS A 14 -2.88 -1.43 4.71
N ASP A 15 -1.71 -0.80 4.86
CA ASP A 15 -1.58 0.56 5.37
C ASP A 15 -2.08 1.59 4.36
N SER A 16 -1.70 1.43 3.08
CA SER A 16 -2.21 2.28 2.00
C SER A 16 -3.73 2.16 1.83
N THR A 17 -4.29 0.95 2.03
CA THR A 17 -5.75 0.72 2.00
C THR A 17 -6.45 1.36 3.20
N LEU A 18 -5.87 1.27 4.39
CA LEU A 18 -6.44 1.88 5.60
C LEU A 18 -6.41 3.41 5.51
N ALA A 19 -5.30 4.00 5.04
CA ALA A 19 -5.20 5.44 4.79
C ALA A 19 -6.24 5.92 3.77
N LEU A 20 -6.42 5.19 2.66
CA LEU A 20 -7.47 5.44 1.68
C LEU A 20 -8.86 5.40 2.32
N HIS A 21 -9.14 4.36 3.11
CA HIS A 21 -10.40 4.18 3.82
C HIS A 21 -10.72 5.36 4.73
N ARG A 22 -9.77 5.79 5.56
CA ARG A 22 -9.95 6.92 6.48
C ARG A 22 -10.25 8.21 5.73
N MET A 23 -9.56 8.48 4.63
CA MET A 23 -9.82 9.68 3.82
C MET A 23 -11.21 9.67 3.19
N ILE A 24 -11.65 8.55 2.62
CA ILE A 24 -12.99 8.41 2.05
C ILE A 24 -14.06 8.55 3.15
N LYS A 25 -13.88 7.87 4.29
CA LYS A 25 -14.80 7.92 5.44
C LYS A 25 -14.93 9.32 6.04
N ALA A 26 -13.86 10.12 6.01
CA ALA A 26 -13.87 11.53 6.40
C ALA A 26 -14.55 12.45 5.37
N GLY A 27 -15.02 11.92 4.24
CA GLY A 27 -15.77 12.63 3.21
C GLY A 27 -14.91 13.28 2.12
N HIS A 28 -13.61 12.94 2.05
CA HIS A 28 -12.71 13.40 0.99
C HIS A 28 -12.94 12.62 -0.31
N ASN A 29 -12.47 13.18 -1.44
CA ASN A 29 -12.67 12.63 -2.78
C ASN A 29 -11.39 12.01 -3.34
N PRO A 30 -11.30 10.69 -3.53
CA PRO A 30 -10.16 10.08 -4.20
C PRO A 30 -10.21 10.38 -5.70
N MET A 31 -9.25 11.15 -6.21
CA MET A 31 -9.12 11.43 -7.64
C MET A 31 -8.48 10.28 -8.39
N ALA A 32 -7.44 9.68 -7.80
CA ALA A 32 -6.73 8.56 -8.38
C ALA A 32 -5.89 7.81 -7.34
N LEU A 33 -5.60 6.54 -7.65
CA LEU A 33 -4.49 5.78 -7.10
C LEU A 33 -3.28 6.03 -7.99
N ILE A 34 -2.15 6.41 -7.40
CA ILE A 34 -0.85 6.44 -8.09
C ILE A 34 0.02 5.30 -7.57
N ILE A 35 0.61 4.54 -8.50
CA ILE A 35 1.55 3.46 -8.16
C ILE A 35 2.75 3.59 -9.08
N THR A 36 3.93 3.72 -8.50
CA THR A 36 5.17 3.70 -9.24
C THR A 36 5.63 2.26 -9.47
N ILE A 37 5.95 1.96 -10.73
CA ILE A 37 6.42 0.64 -11.15
C ILE A 37 7.74 0.80 -11.91
N ASP A 38 8.66 -0.13 -11.67
CA ASP A 38 9.91 -0.18 -12.42
C ASP A 38 9.58 -0.49 -13.89
N LYS A 39 10.14 0.29 -14.80
CA LYS A 39 9.97 0.08 -16.24
C LYS A 39 10.53 -1.26 -16.71
N ASP A 40 11.56 -1.77 -16.02
CA ASP A 40 12.23 -3.03 -16.35
C ASP A 40 11.72 -4.24 -15.56
N ARG A 41 10.71 -4.07 -14.69
CA ARG A 41 10.10 -5.18 -13.94
C ARG A 41 8.60 -5.29 -14.21
N GLU A 42 8.10 -6.53 -14.27
CA GLU A 42 6.67 -6.79 -14.42
C GLU A 42 5.86 -6.54 -13.12
N ASN A 43 6.53 -6.45 -11.96
CA ASN A 43 5.91 -6.36 -10.63
C ASN A 43 6.27 -5.07 -9.87
N SER A 44 5.39 -4.63 -8.96
CA SER A 44 5.61 -3.46 -8.07
C SER A 44 6.85 -3.63 -7.16
N TRP A 45 7.55 -2.54 -6.85
CA TRP A 45 8.84 -2.53 -6.13
C TRP A 45 8.86 -3.32 -4.81
N PHE A 46 7.86 -3.11 -3.95
CA PHE A 46 7.87 -3.65 -2.58
C PHE A 46 6.86 -4.78 -2.36
N HIS A 47 5.73 -4.79 -3.07
CA HIS A 47 4.62 -5.71 -2.80
C HIS A 47 4.51 -6.84 -3.82
N SER A 48 5.40 -6.88 -4.82
CA SER A 48 5.43 -7.87 -5.91
C SER A 48 4.06 -8.10 -6.59
N ILE A 49 3.17 -7.12 -6.60
CA ILE A 49 1.82 -7.24 -7.21
C ILE A 49 1.97 -7.02 -8.71
N SER A 50 1.37 -7.92 -9.50
CA SER A 50 1.39 -7.79 -10.96
C SER A 50 0.53 -6.61 -11.41
N LYS A 51 0.87 -6.01 -12.56
CA LYS A 51 0.11 -4.89 -13.13
C LYS A 51 -1.37 -5.22 -13.33
N ASN A 52 -1.71 -6.50 -13.59
CA ASN A 52 -3.09 -6.94 -13.77
C ASN A 52 -3.88 -6.87 -12.46
N HIS A 53 -3.36 -7.45 -11.38
CA HIS A 53 -4.02 -7.38 -10.07
C HIS A 53 -4.19 -5.93 -9.59
N ILE A 54 -3.20 -5.06 -9.83
CA ILE A 54 -3.32 -3.62 -9.51
C ILE A 54 -4.50 -2.99 -10.25
N LYS A 55 -4.66 -3.28 -11.54
CA LYS A 55 -5.78 -2.77 -12.34
C LYS A 55 -7.12 -3.31 -11.85
N GLU A 56 -7.17 -4.57 -11.44
CA GLU A 56 -8.37 -5.19 -10.87
C GLU A 56 -8.74 -4.56 -9.52
N VAL A 57 -7.76 -4.30 -8.65
CA VAL A 57 -7.97 -3.56 -7.40
C VAL A 57 -8.55 -2.18 -7.69
N ALA A 58 -7.92 -1.39 -8.57
CA ALA A 58 -8.42 -0.06 -8.91
C ALA A 58 -9.85 -0.08 -9.49
N LYS A 59 -10.14 -1.06 -10.35
CA LYS A 59 -11.48 -1.28 -10.90
C LYS A 59 -12.48 -1.66 -9.81
N SER A 60 -12.12 -2.51 -8.86
CA SER A 60 -13.01 -2.90 -7.76
C SER A 60 -13.26 -1.75 -6.80
N LEU A 61 -12.26 -0.92 -6.53
CA LEU A 61 -12.39 0.28 -5.71
C LEU A 61 -13.18 1.40 -6.41
N ASP A 62 -13.41 1.30 -7.72
CA ASP A 62 -13.99 2.35 -8.58
C ASP A 62 -13.23 3.68 -8.47
N ILE A 63 -11.88 3.59 -8.47
CA ILE A 63 -10.99 4.74 -8.41
C ILE A 63 -10.03 4.69 -9.61
N PRO A 64 -9.85 5.80 -10.36
CA PRO A 64 -8.89 5.86 -11.45
C PRO A 64 -7.47 5.46 -11.02
N LEU A 65 -6.75 4.77 -11.89
CA LEU A 65 -5.37 4.34 -11.65
C LEU A 65 -4.41 5.05 -12.61
N MET A 66 -3.33 5.61 -12.06
CA MET A 66 -2.16 6.03 -12.83
C MET A 66 -0.96 5.18 -12.42
N LEU A 67 -0.44 4.42 -13.38
CA LEU A 67 0.84 3.74 -13.26
C LEU A 67 1.95 4.68 -13.69
N ILE A 68 2.88 4.97 -12.79
CA ILE A 68 4.06 5.79 -13.07
C ILE A 68 5.18 4.82 -13.43
N GLU A 69 5.43 4.64 -14.73
CA GLU A 69 6.51 3.77 -15.22
C GLU A 69 7.81 4.56 -15.32
N CYS A 70 8.82 4.20 -14.53
CA CYS A 70 10.11 4.87 -14.55
C CYS A 70 11.26 3.90 -14.27
N GLU A 71 12.44 4.24 -14.78
CA GLU A 71 13.70 3.65 -14.31
C GLU A 71 14.01 4.15 -12.91
N GLY A 72 14.68 3.34 -12.08
CA GLY A 72 14.94 3.70 -10.67
C GLY A 72 15.71 5.02 -10.50
N SER A 73 16.57 5.37 -11.45
CA SER A 73 17.31 6.65 -11.47
C SER A 73 16.42 7.88 -11.67
N ASN A 74 15.22 7.71 -12.25
CA ASN A 74 14.28 8.79 -12.52
C ASN A 74 13.03 8.75 -11.62
N TYR A 75 13.02 7.87 -10.61
CA TYR A 75 11.87 7.63 -9.73
C TYR A 75 11.30 8.93 -9.14
N GLU A 76 12.17 9.76 -8.54
CA GLU A 76 11.72 10.98 -7.87
C GLU A 76 11.08 11.97 -8.84
N ASN A 77 11.73 12.21 -9.99
CA ASN A 77 11.23 13.15 -10.99
C ASN A 77 9.90 12.68 -11.57
N SER A 78 9.79 11.41 -11.95
CA SER A 78 8.56 10.84 -12.49
C SER A 78 7.41 10.88 -11.46
N PHE A 79 7.72 10.71 -10.18
CA PHE A 79 6.71 10.87 -9.13
C PHE A 79 6.22 12.32 -9.02
N VAL A 80 7.13 13.30 -9.01
CA VAL A 80 6.76 14.73 -8.98
C VAL A 80 5.95 15.13 -10.20
N GLU A 81 6.35 14.72 -11.41
CA GLU A 81 5.62 15.01 -12.64
C GLU A 81 4.18 14.49 -12.59
N ALA A 82 3.97 13.28 -12.06
CA ALA A 82 2.63 12.73 -11.86
C ALA A 82 1.82 13.57 -10.87
N LEU A 83 2.42 13.99 -9.75
CA LEU A 83 1.78 14.87 -8.79
C LEU A 83 1.38 16.23 -9.41
N GLU A 84 2.24 16.82 -10.23
CA GLU A 84 1.98 18.09 -10.92
C GLU A 84 0.80 17.97 -11.89
N VAL A 85 0.68 16.85 -12.62
CA VAL A 85 -0.48 16.57 -13.47
C VAL A 85 -1.76 16.64 -12.66
N PHE A 86 -1.84 15.95 -11.52
CA PHE A 86 -3.04 15.96 -10.68
C PHE A 86 -3.26 17.30 -9.99
N LYS A 87 -2.20 18.01 -9.59
CA LYS A 87 -2.30 19.37 -9.06
C LYS A 87 -3.00 20.29 -10.06
N ASN A 88 -2.58 20.26 -11.32
CA ASN A 88 -3.17 21.05 -12.40
C ASN A 88 -4.62 20.64 -12.72
N ASN A 89 -5.02 19.43 -12.33
CA ASN A 89 -6.39 18.92 -12.46
C ASN A 89 -7.23 19.07 -11.18
N GLY A 90 -6.74 19.81 -10.18
CA GLY A 90 -7.52 20.20 -9.00
C GLY A 90 -7.37 19.27 -7.79
N ALA A 91 -6.28 18.52 -7.69
CA ALA A 91 -5.90 17.85 -6.45
C ALA A 91 -5.46 18.88 -5.38
N ASP A 92 -5.93 18.69 -4.15
CA ASP A 92 -5.54 19.47 -2.98
C ASP A 92 -4.31 18.86 -2.29
N CYS A 93 -4.25 17.53 -2.23
CA CYS A 93 -3.23 16.81 -1.47
C CYS A 93 -2.88 15.43 -2.07
N CYS A 94 -1.71 14.92 -1.69
CA CYS A 94 -1.34 13.51 -1.84
C CYS A 94 -1.37 12.83 -0.47
N VAL A 95 -1.94 11.63 -0.41
CA VAL A 95 -2.13 10.83 0.80
C VAL A 95 -1.22 9.63 0.76
N PHE A 96 -0.59 9.33 1.91
CA PHE A 96 0.32 8.21 2.07
C PHE A 96 -0.08 7.34 3.27
N GLY A 97 0.30 6.06 3.21
CA GLY A 97 0.03 5.08 4.26
C GLY A 97 1.11 5.00 5.35
N ASP A 98 2.06 5.93 5.38
CA ASP A 98 3.16 5.94 6.35
C ASP A 98 2.70 6.05 7.80
N ILE A 99 3.44 5.36 8.69
CA ILE A 99 3.15 5.33 10.13
C ILE A 99 4.18 6.17 10.90
N ASP A 100 5.47 5.82 10.89
CA ASP A 100 6.43 6.48 11.77
C ASP A 100 7.89 6.56 11.25
N ILE A 101 8.14 6.19 9.99
CA ILE A 101 9.46 6.33 9.37
C ILE A 101 9.70 7.78 8.91
N ASP A 102 10.32 8.59 9.76
CA ASP A 102 10.54 10.03 9.52
C ASP A 102 11.24 10.34 8.19
N ALA A 103 12.22 9.51 7.80
CA ALA A 103 12.96 9.70 6.55
C ALA A 103 12.03 9.57 5.32
N HIS A 104 11.11 8.61 5.32
CA HIS A 104 10.18 8.40 4.22
C HIS A 104 9.09 9.47 4.21
N ARG A 105 8.59 9.88 5.39
CA ARG A 105 7.69 11.04 5.49
C ARG A 105 8.31 12.31 4.93
N LYS A 106 9.58 12.59 5.27
CA LYS A 106 10.30 13.74 4.72
C LYS A 106 10.40 13.66 3.21
N TRP A 107 10.74 12.49 2.68
CA TRP A 107 10.78 12.26 1.24
C TRP A 107 9.42 12.58 0.59
N CYS A 108 8.33 12.02 1.12
CA CYS A 108 6.96 12.28 0.64
C CYS A 108 6.59 13.78 0.69
N GLN A 109 6.94 14.48 1.78
CA GLN A 109 6.71 15.91 1.93
C GLN A 109 7.47 16.72 0.88
N ASP A 110 8.76 16.45 0.69
CA ASP A 110 9.60 17.17 -0.27
C ASP A 110 9.06 17.01 -1.71
N ARG A 111 8.53 15.82 -2.06
CA ARG A 111 7.85 15.59 -3.36
C ARG A 111 6.56 16.39 -3.50
N CYS A 112 5.72 16.40 -2.47
CA CYS A 112 4.46 17.15 -2.49
C CYS A 112 4.69 18.67 -2.56
N ASP A 113 5.68 19.18 -1.80
CA ASP A 113 6.06 20.59 -1.81
C ASP A 113 6.52 21.02 -3.20
N SER A 114 7.32 20.17 -3.87
CA SER A 114 7.78 20.41 -5.25
C SER A 114 6.60 20.55 -6.21
N ALA A 115 5.57 19.70 -6.05
CA ALA A 115 4.33 19.72 -6.85
C ALA A 115 3.25 20.69 -6.32
N LYS A 116 3.52 21.45 -5.24
CA LYS A 116 2.58 22.38 -4.58
C LYS A 116 1.29 21.70 -4.09
N LEU A 117 1.39 20.48 -3.57
CA LEU A 117 0.33 19.73 -2.90
C LEU A 117 0.59 19.65 -1.39
N ASP A 118 -0.47 19.52 -0.58
CA ASP A 118 -0.28 19.10 0.82
C ASP A 118 0.10 17.60 0.84
N ALA A 119 1.07 17.20 1.67
CA ALA A 119 1.26 15.80 2.04
C ALA A 119 0.41 15.46 3.26
N VAL A 120 -0.36 14.37 3.19
CA VAL A 120 -1.27 13.94 4.26
C VAL A 120 -0.96 12.49 4.66
N PHE A 121 -0.84 12.25 5.96
CA PHE A 121 -0.46 10.96 6.53
C PHE A 121 -1.50 10.55 7.58
N PRO A 122 -2.61 9.88 7.17
CA PRO A 122 -3.71 9.58 8.06
C PRO A 122 -3.39 8.59 9.19
N LEU A 123 -2.26 7.90 9.13
CA LEU A 123 -1.84 6.87 10.09
C LEU A 123 -0.64 7.32 10.95
N TRP A 124 -0.18 8.56 10.76
CA TRP A 124 1.10 9.02 11.30
C TRP A 124 1.13 9.01 12.83
N GLN A 125 2.15 8.36 13.41
CA GLN A 125 2.41 8.23 14.84
C GLN A 125 1.30 7.51 15.63
N GLU A 126 0.47 6.72 14.95
CA GLU A 126 -0.49 5.84 15.60
C GLU A 126 0.14 4.49 15.98
N GLY A 127 -0.51 3.78 16.91
CA GLY A 127 -0.05 2.47 17.36
C GLY A 127 -0.06 1.46 16.21
N ARG A 128 1.12 0.95 15.81
CA ARG A 128 1.28 -0.05 14.73
C ARG A 128 0.33 -1.24 14.87
N GLU A 129 0.23 -1.83 16.07
CA GLU A 129 -0.69 -2.94 16.33
C GLU A 129 -2.17 -2.52 16.28
N ASP A 130 -2.49 -1.32 16.78
CA ASP A 130 -3.86 -0.79 16.75
C ASP A 130 -4.33 -0.57 15.32
N LEU A 131 -3.45 -0.10 14.43
CA LEU A 131 -3.73 0.06 13.00
C LEU A 131 -4.02 -1.28 12.31
N VAL A 132 -3.27 -2.33 12.65
CA VAL A 132 -3.53 -3.68 12.12
C VAL A 132 -4.88 -4.20 12.61
N HIS A 133 -5.20 -4.02 13.89
CA HIS A 133 -6.50 -4.41 14.43
C HIS A 133 -7.63 -3.59 13.81
N GLU A 134 -7.47 -2.29 13.60
CA GLU A 134 -8.46 -1.47 12.89
C GLU A 134 -8.68 -1.97 11.46
N PHE A 135 -7.61 -2.31 10.74
CA PHE A 135 -7.70 -2.88 9.40
C PHE A 135 -8.55 -4.16 9.38
N ILE A 136 -8.28 -5.08 10.32
CA ILE A 136 -9.02 -6.35 10.47
C ILE A 136 -10.47 -6.08 10.88
N ASP A 137 -10.70 -5.26 11.90
CA ASP A 137 -12.02 -4.98 12.47
C ASP A 137 -12.92 -4.20 11.51
N THR A 138 -12.32 -3.41 10.60
CA THR A 138 -13.04 -2.77 9.50
C THR A 138 -13.57 -3.80 8.50
N GLY A 139 -13.02 -5.01 8.48
CA GLY A 139 -13.44 -6.11 7.60
C GLY A 139 -12.64 -6.23 6.31
N PHE A 140 -11.48 -5.58 6.21
CA PHE A 140 -10.58 -5.83 5.10
C PHE A 140 -9.93 -7.21 5.21
N LYS A 141 -9.63 -7.80 4.05
CA LYS A 141 -8.89 -9.07 3.97
C LYS A 141 -7.62 -8.86 3.19
N ALA A 142 -6.51 -9.29 3.79
CA ALA A 142 -5.21 -9.23 3.16
C ALA A 142 -4.51 -10.56 3.28
N VAL A 143 -3.84 -10.99 2.21
CA VAL A 143 -2.97 -12.17 2.22
C VAL A 143 -1.53 -11.72 2.42
N ILE A 144 -0.76 -12.45 3.24
CA ILE A 144 0.67 -12.22 3.38
C ILE A 144 1.36 -12.72 2.10
N LYS A 145 2.00 -11.78 1.39
CA LYS A 145 2.52 -11.97 0.03
C LYS A 145 4.04 -12.01 0.00
N VAL A 146 4.70 -11.29 0.89
CA VAL A 146 6.15 -11.30 1.04
C VAL A 146 6.47 -11.44 2.52
N VAL A 147 7.51 -12.21 2.84
CA VAL A 147 8.07 -12.29 4.19
C VAL A 147 9.58 -12.14 4.12
N ASN A 148 10.16 -11.44 5.09
CA ASN A 148 11.60 -11.43 5.30
C ASN A 148 11.97 -12.62 6.20
N LEU A 149 12.74 -13.55 5.64
CA LEU A 149 13.12 -14.84 6.24
C LEU A 149 14.06 -14.71 7.43
N ASN A 150 14.64 -13.53 7.65
CA ASN A 150 15.37 -13.23 8.88
C ASN A 150 14.45 -12.97 10.08
N HIS A 151 13.15 -12.73 9.84
CA HIS A 151 12.17 -12.37 10.86
C HIS A 151 11.00 -13.36 10.94
N LEU A 152 10.47 -13.78 9.78
CA LEU A 152 9.29 -14.64 9.67
C LEU A 152 9.58 -15.82 8.74
N SER A 153 9.08 -17.00 9.11
CA SER A 153 9.23 -18.19 8.28
C SER A 153 8.34 -18.15 7.03
N GLN A 154 8.64 -18.98 6.03
CA GLN A 154 7.79 -19.09 4.82
C GLN A 154 6.37 -19.56 5.11
N GLU A 155 6.09 -20.13 6.29
CA GLU A 155 4.76 -20.63 6.63
C GLU A 155 3.71 -19.51 6.74
N PHE A 156 4.15 -18.26 6.87
CA PHE A 156 3.26 -17.10 6.89
C PHE A 156 2.75 -16.73 5.48
N LEU A 157 3.44 -17.12 4.42
CA LEU A 157 3.01 -16.84 3.04
C LEU A 157 1.65 -17.50 2.75
N GLY A 158 0.74 -16.74 2.13
CA GLY A 158 -0.60 -17.23 1.79
C GLY A 158 -1.60 -17.21 2.93
N LYS A 159 -1.16 -16.95 4.18
CA LYS A 159 -2.09 -16.77 5.30
C LYS A 159 -2.83 -15.45 5.17
N THR A 160 -4.12 -15.47 5.54
CA THR A 160 -4.92 -14.25 5.66
C THR A 160 -4.54 -13.55 6.96
N LEU A 161 -4.31 -12.25 6.91
CA LEU A 161 -4.01 -11.45 8.10
C LEU A 161 -5.29 -11.34 8.96
N ASP A 162 -5.27 -12.01 10.10
CA ASP A 162 -6.29 -11.94 11.14
C ASP A 162 -5.63 -11.82 12.53
N ARG A 163 -6.44 -11.75 13.59
CA ARG A 163 -5.94 -11.55 14.96
C ARG A 163 -5.06 -12.71 15.45
N ASP A 164 -5.31 -13.93 14.99
CA ASP A 164 -4.50 -15.09 15.36
C ASP A 164 -3.14 -15.04 14.65
N ILE A 165 -3.13 -14.69 13.37
CA ILE A 165 -1.88 -14.47 12.61
C ILE A 165 -1.06 -13.33 13.19
N VAL A 166 -1.69 -12.24 13.62
CA VAL A 166 -1.01 -11.12 14.31
C VAL A 166 -0.36 -11.60 15.60
N LYS A 167 -1.05 -12.44 16.38
CA LYS A 167 -0.50 -13.02 17.60
C LYS A 167 0.68 -13.95 17.30
N ASP A 168 0.61 -14.76 16.26
CA ASP A 168 1.69 -15.64 15.82
C ASP A 168 2.92 -14.84 15.37
N ILE A 169 2.73 -13.75 14.60
CA ILE A 169 3.81 -12.84 14.21
C ILE A 169 4.46 -12.23 15.46
N LYS A 170 3.68 -11.74 16.43
CA LYS A 170 4.24 -11.18 17.67
C LYS A 170 5.04 -12.21 18.46
N ALA A 171 4.64 -13.47 18.43
CA ALA A 171 5.33 -14.54 19.15
C ALA A 171 6.75 -14.81 18.60
N THR A 172 7.05 -14.41 17.36
CA THR A 172 8.42 -14.48 16.80
C THR A 172 9.31 -13.33 17.27
N GLY A 173 8.73 -12.30 17.91
CA GLY A 173 9.42 -11.05 18.25
C GLY A 173 9.40 -10.01 17.13
N SER A 174 8.71 -10.29 16.02
CA SER A 174 8.52 -9.36 14.90
C SER A 174 7.46 -8.30 15.19
N ASP A 175 7.52 -7.19 14.45
CA ASP A 175 6.47 -6.18 14.48
C ASP A 175 5.15 -6.73 13.91
N PRO A 176 4.03 -6.69 14.66
CA PRO A 176 2.72 -7.11 14.15
C PRO A 176 2.28 -6.37 12.88
N CYS A 177 2.73 -5.13 12.67
CA CYS A 177 2.42 -4.33 11.49
C CYS A 177 3.41 -4.58 10.33
N GLY A 178 4.54 -5.23 10.56
CA GLY A 178 5.54 -5.44 9.50
C GLY A 178 6.17 -4.15 8.98
N GLU A 179 6.09 -3.05 9.74
CA GLU A 179 6.58 -1.71 9.33
C GLU A 179 8.11 -1.70 9.16
N ASN A 180 8.84 -2.62 9.80
CA ASN A 180 10.30 -2.74 9.62
C ASN A 180 10.67 -3.67 8.47
N GLY A 181 9.71 -4.07 7.62
CA GLY A 181 9.93 -4.92 6.47
C GLY A 181 9.86 -6.42 6.77
N GLU A 182 9.23 -6.82 7.88
CA GLU A 182 9.06 -8.23 8.24
C GLU A 182 8.14 -8.95 7.25
N TYR A 183 7.09 -8.29 6.75
CA TYR A 183 6.19 -8.83 5.74
C TYR A 183 5.47 -7.74 4.94
N HIS A 184 4.98 -8.11 3.76
CA HIS A 184 4.08 -7.30 2.95
C HIS A 184 2.80 -8.06 2.61
N THR A 185 1.71 -7.33 2.54
CA THR A 185 0.38 -7.88 2.28
C THR A 185 -0.15 -7.48 0.91
N PHE A 186 -1.07 -8.28 0.37
CA PHE A 186 -1.95 -7.89 -0.72
C PHE A 186 -3.40 -7.86 -0.22
N VAL A 187 -4.04 -6.69 -0.27
CA VAL A 187 -5.45 -6.54 0.12
C VAL A 187 -6.35 -6.89 -1.06
N TYR A 188 -7.25 -7.84 -0.85
CA TYR A 188 -8.07 -8.42 -1.92
C TYR A 188 -9.58 -8.28 -1.67
N ASP A 189 -10.01 -7.86 -0.48
CA ASP A 189 -11.43 -7.70 -0.15
C ASP A 189 -11.61 -6.71 1.02
N GLY A 190 -12.81 -6.17 1.18
CA GLY A 190 -13.20 -5.30 2.29
C GLY A 190 -14.17 -4.18 1.90
N PRO A 191 -14.52 -3.28 2.83
CA PRO A 191 -15.63 -2.34 2.63
C PRO A 191 -15.49 -1.33 1.48
N LEU A 192 -14.29 -1.12 0.94
CA LEU A 192 -14.08 -0.26 -0.22
C LEU A 192 -14.22 -0.99 -1.55
N PHE A 193 -14.16 -2.33 -1.56
CA PHE A 193 -14.17 -3.14 -2.76
C PHE A 193 -15.61 -3.43 -3.17
N ASN A 194 -15.96 -3.13 -4.43
CA ASN A 194 -17.26 -3.52 -4.99
C ASN A 194 -17.35 -5.04 -5.19
N VAL A 195 -16.22 -5.67 -5.51
CA VAL A 195 -16.08 -7.13 -5.64
C VAL A 195 -14.71 -7.60 -5.10
N PRO A 196 -14.63 -8.74 -4.42
CA PRO A 196 -13.34 -9.30 -4.02
C PRO A 196 -12.46 -9.62 -5.23
N ILE A 197 -11.17 -9.34 -5.13
CA ILE A 197 -10.19 -9.71 -6.14
C ILE A 197 -9.93 -11.21 -6.02
N GLN A 198 -10.22 -11.93 -7.11
CA GLN A 198 -9.93 -13.35 -7.20
C GLN A 198 -8.47 -13.53 -7.59
N PHE A 199 -7.79 -14.48 -6.96
CA PHE A 199 -6.44 -14.87 -7.33
C PHE A 199 -6.22 -16.34 -7.00
N GLU A 200 -5.34 -16.99 -7.75
CA GLU A 200 -4.89 -18.36 -7.49
C GLU A 200 -3.45 -18.36 -7.00
N VAL A 201 -3.17 -19.11 -5.92
CA VAL A 201 -1.79 -19.32 -5.47
C VAL A 201 -1.12 -20.31 -6.42
N ILE A 202 -0.04 -19.88 -7.06
CA ILE A 202 0.75 -20.72 -7.97
C ILE A 202 1.80 -21.50 -7.18
N GLU A 203 2.67 -20.76 -6.49
CA GLU A 203 3.81 -21.31 -5.77
C GLU A 203 4.33 -20.31 -4.73
N THR A 204 5.18 -20.81 -3.83
CA THR A 204 6.05 -19.97 -3.01
C THR A 204 7.45 -19.98 -3.59
N ALA A 205 8.05 -18.81 -3.79
CA ALA A 205 9.42 -18.66 -4.25
C ALA A 205 10.28 -18.04 -3.15
N GLN A 206 11.58 -18.33 -3.17
CA GLN A 206 12.56 -17.68 -2.31
C GLN A 206 13.60 -16.96 -3.16
N HIS A 207 13.92 -15.72 -2.81
CA HIS A 207 15.01 -14.96 -3.40
C HIS A 207 15.74 -14.18 -2.32
N ASN A 208 17.04 -14.47 -2.14
CA ASN A 208 17.85 -13.98 -1.03
C ASN A 208 17.14 -14.27 0.32
N ASP A 209 17.02 -13.24 1.16
CA ASP A 209 16.40 -13.30 2.48
C ASP A 209 14.87 -13.13 2.44
N TYR A 210 14.24 -13.23 1.26
CA TYR A 210 12.80 -12.99 1.12
C TYR A 210 12.08 -14.20 0.54
N GLY A 211 10.93 -14.52 1.13
CA GLY A 211 9.94 -15.44 0.60
C GLY A 211 8.80 -14.69 -0.09
N PHE A 212 8.30 -15.23 -1.20
CA PHE A 212 7.27 -14.61 -2.03
C PHE A 212 6.14 -15.61 -2.31
N LEU A 213 4.90 -15.13 -2.22
CA LEU A 213 3.72 -15.82 -2.70
C LEU A 213 3.42 -15.36 -4.13
N ASN A 214 3.60 -16.25 -5.10
CA ASN A 214 3.26 -15.99 -6.48
C ASN A 214 1.77 -16.29 -6.71
N ILE A 215 1.04 -15.29 -7.20
CA ILE A 215 -0.40 -15.36 -7.45
C ILE A 215 -0.72 -15.03 -8.91
N LYS A 216 -1.74 -15.69 -9.47
CA LYS A 216 -2.25 -15.46 -10.82
C LYS A 216 -3.66 -14.91 -10.83
#